data_AF-A0A6J0AE97-F1
#
_entry.id   AF-A0A6J0AE97-F1
#
_cell.length_a   1.000
_cell.length_b   1.000
_cell.length_c   1.000
_cell.angle_alpha   90.00
_cell.angle_beta   90.00
_cell.angle_gamma   90.00
#
_symmetry.space_group_name_H-M   'P 1'
#
loop_
_entity.id
_entity.type
_entity.pdbx_description
1 polymer ?
#
loop_
_entity_poly.entity_id
_entity_poly.type
_entity_poly.pdbx_seq_one_letter_code
_entity_poly.pdbx_strand_id
1 'polypeptide(L)'
;MLKERIAKAEAEIWAQADERQRQAVKKALKEAKDMYKKRIQVLEEEHQKDLQKMAAKTKIELHQNMEDELQREHLAAEQRMVHRIQRIMMECHCEKVQAVQEARAEERRAAQEEIQAQRRKALEELVNTGVTVVKDQKSVSQLIKRKEHEMNVYYCMAQRQEHEEVQAMLQEAEKTHQVALGNVTDKLVSTQGELLSIAKQLGIMTNWKDFLEEELQETRAAFQKYINYTFPKLSPGHADFLLPERKKTPSSLIPQENETTLD
;
A
#
# COMPACT_ATOMS: atom_id res chain seq x y z
N MET A 1 12.63 42.12 -97.59
CA MET A 1 14.04 41.86 -97.21
C MET A 1 14.48 42.58 -95.94
N LEU A 2 14.70 43.90 -95.91
CA LEU A 2 15.26 44.56 -94.70
C LEU A 2 14.27 44.60 -93.51
N LYS A 3 13.02 45.00 -93.75
CA LYS A 3 11.96 45.07 -92.73
C LYS A 3 11.63 43.70 -92.10
N GLU A 4 11.67 42.63 -92.88
CA GLU A 4 11.44 41.25 -92.39
C GLU A 4 12.60 40.74 -91.52
N ARG A 5 13.83 41.14 -91.83
CA ARG A 5 15.00 40.81 -90.99
C ARG A 5 14.96 41.55 -89.65
N ILE A 6 14.50 42.81 -89.64
CA ILE A 6 14.30 43.59 -88.40
C ILE A 6 13.20 42.94 -87.55
N ALA A 7 12.04 42.61 -88.13
CA ALA A 7 10.95 41.96 -87.39
C ALA A 7 11.35 40.59 -86.80
N LYS A 8 12.18 39.81 -87.52
CA LYS A 8 12.74 38.55 -86.98
C LYS A 8 13.68 38.79 -85.81
N ALA A 9 14.58 39.75 -85.93
CA ALA A 9 15.50 40.11 -84.85
C ALA A 9 14.76 40.65 -83.61
N GLU A 10 13.72 41.46 -83.80
CA GLU A 10 12.86 41.93 -82.72
C GLU A 10 12.13 40.78 -82.02
N ALA A 11 11.54 39.86 -82.79
CA ALA A 11 10.88 38.68 -82.23
C ALA A 11 11.84 37.77 -81.43
N GLU A 12 13.07 37.59 -81.91
CA GLU A 12 14.11 36.85 -81.19
C GLU A 12 14.52 37.54 -79.88
N ILE A 13 14.64 38.87 -79.88
CA ILE A 13 14.93 39.66 -78.67
C ILE A 13 13.78 39.52 -77.67
N TRP A 14 12.52 39.63 -78.12
CA TRP A 14 11.35 39.46 -77.26
C TRP A 14 11.25 38.04 -76.69
N ALA A 15 11.54 37.01 -77.48
CA ALA A 15 11.58 35.63 -77.01
C ALA A 15 12.67 35.41 -75.95
N GLN A 16 13.86 36.00 -76.14
CA GLN A 16 14.93 35.96 -75.13
C GLN A 16 14.55 36.73 -73.86
N ALA A 17 13.85 37.85 -73.97
CA ALA A 17 13.38 38.62 -72.84
C ALA A 17 12.32 37.85 -72.02
N ASP A 18 11.34 37.22 -72.68
CA ASP A 18 10.32 36.38 -72.03
C ASP A 18 10.95 35.16 -71.34
N GLU A 19 11.92 34.50 -71.97
CA GLU A 19 12.63 33.37 -71.34
C GLU A 19 13.44 33.82 -70.12
N ARG A 20 14.17 34.94 -70.18
CA ARG A 20 14.88 35.50 -69.01
C ARG A 20 13.92 35.88 -67.90
N GLN A 21 12.76 36.47 -68.23
CA GLN A 21 11.73 36.81 -67.25
C GLN A 21 11.17 35.56 -66.58
N ARG A 22 10.83 34.50 -67.34
CA ARG A 22 10.37 33.22 -66.79
C ARG A 22 11.41 32.58 -65.88
N GLN A 23 12.70 32.63 -66.24
CA GLN A 23 13.78 32.12 -65.41
C GLN A 23 13.94 32.92 -64.11
N ALA A 24 13.86 34.25 -64.18
CA ALA A 24 13.91 35.13 -63.01
C ALA A 24 12.73 34.86 -62.04
N VAL A 25 11.51 34.71 -62.57
CA VAL A 25 10.32 34.38 -61.78
C VAL A 25 10.44 33.00 -61.13
N LYS A 26 10.88 31.97 -61.89
CA LYS A 26 11.12 30.63 -61.34
C LYS A 26 12.16 30.64 -60.23
N LYS A 27 13.25 31.41 -60.40
CA LYS A 27 14.29 31.57 -59.39
C LYS A 27 13.75 32.26 -58.13
N ALA A 28 13.03 33.36 -58.28
CA ALA A 28 12.42 34.08 -57.15
C ALA A 28 11.41 33.20 -56.39
N LEU A 29 10.58 32.43 -57.10
CA LEU A 29 9.65 31.48 -56.47
C LEU A 29 10.37 30.38 -55.70
N LYS A 30 11.46 29.84 -56.26
CA LYS A 30 12.27 28.82 -55.59
C LYS A 30 12.93 29.37 -54.33
N GLU A 31 13.55 30.54 -54.41
CA GLU A 31 14.18 31.21 -53.27
C GLU A 31 13.16 31.55 -52.18
N ALA A 32 11.99 32.07 -52.54
CA ALA A 32 10.91 32.33 -51.60
C ALA A 32 10.44 31.04 -50.91
N LYS A 33 10.23 29.96 -51.68
CA LYS A 33 9.84 28.65 -51.14
C LYS A 33 10.89 28.11 -50.17
N ASP A 34 12.17 28.21 -50.51
CA ASP A 34 13.28 27.75 -49.67
C ASP A 34 13.38 28.59 -48.37
N MET A 35 13.17 29.92 -48.46
CA MET A 35 13.10 30.79 -47.29
C MET A 35 11.92 30.44 -46.37
N TYR A 36 10.71 30.27 -46.92
CA TYR A 36 9.54 29.89 -46.14
C TYR A 36 9.72 28.52 -45.50
N LYS A 37 10.28 27.55 -46.23
CA LYS A 37 10.57 26.21 -45.68
C LYS A 37 11.51 26.30 -44.47
N LYS A 38 12.59 27.08 -44.56
CA LYS A 38 13.50 27.32 -43.43
C LYS A 38 12.79 27.99 -42.26
N ARG A 39 11.96 28.99 -42.53
CA ARG A 39 11.22 29.71 -41.48
C ARG A 39 10.21 28.82 -40.76
N ILE A 40 9.51 27.95 -41.50
CA ILE A 40 8.60 26.96 -40.93
C ILE A 40 9.38 25.99 -40.03
N GLN A 41 10.52 25.48 -40.47
CA GLN A 41 11.34 24.58 -39.65
C GLN A 41 11.80 25.22 -38.34
N VAL A 42 12.27 26.48 -38.37
CA VAL A 42 12.66 27.19 -37.16
C VAL A 42 11.47 27.37 -36.21
N LEU A 43 10.31 27.76 -36.73
CA LEU A 43 9.09 27.90 -35.93
C LEU A 43 8.63 26.56 -35.31
N GLU A 44 8.71 25.47 -36.05
CA GLU A 44 8.41 24.13 -35.55
C GLU A 44 9.34 23.73 -34.41
N GLU A 45 10.64 24.00 -34.55
CA GLU A 45 11.63 23.73 -33.50
C GLU A 45 11.40 24.60 -32.24
N GLU A 46 11.08 25.87 -32.40
CA GLU A 46 10.75 26.78 -31.30
C GLU A 46 9.49 26.32 -30.55
N HIS A 47 8.41 26.04 -31.28
CA HIS A 47 7.18 25.51 -30.68
C HIS A 47 7.41 24.18 -29.96
N GLN A 48 8.21 23.28 -30.54
CA GLN A 48 8.52 22.01 -29.88
C GLN A 48 9.28 22.22 -28.56
N LYS A 49 10.24 23.15 -28.53
CA LYS A 49 10.96 23.51 -27.31
C LYS A 49 10.04 24.12 -26.25
N ASP A 50 9.12 24.99 -26.65
CA ASP A 50 8.18 25.63 -25.72
C ASP A 50 7.16 24.63 -25.16
N LEU A 51 6.67 23.70 -25.98
CA LEU A 51 5.83 22.59 -25.53
C LEU A 51 6.55 21.70 -24.51
N GLN A 52 7.83 21.39 -24.75
CA GLN A 52 8.64 20.61 -23.80
C GLN A 52 8.84 21.35 -22.48
N LYS A 53 9.13 22.65 -22.51
CA LYS A 53 9.27 23.48 -21.31
C LYS A 53 7.97 23.57 -20.52
N MET A 54 6.85 23.80 -21.21
CA MET A 54 5.53 23.86 -20.57
C MET A 54 5.16 22.52 -19.95
N ALA A 55 5.36 21.41 -20.67
CA ALA A 55 5.11 20.07 -20.13
C ALA A 55 5.96 19.77 -18.89
N ALA A 56 7.25 20.14 -18.91
CA ALA A 56 8.13 19.98 -17.75
C ALA A 56 7.67 20.84 -16.56
N LYS A 57 7.30 22.10 -16.80
CA LYS A 57 6.80 23.01 -15.77
C LYS A 57 5.48 22.50 -15.16
N THR A 58 4.51 22.12 -15.99
CA THR A 58 3.24 21.55 -15.53
C THR A 58 3.45 20.27 -14.73
N LYS A 59 4.39 19.40 -15.13
CA LYS A 59 4.72 18.19 -14.39
C LYS A 59 5.25 18.50 -12.99
N ILE A 60 6.12 19.49 -12.85
CA ILE A 60 6.67 19.91 -11.56
C ILE A 60 5.57 20.50 -10.67
N GLU A 61 4.76 21.42 -11.21
CA GLU A 61 3.64 22.03 -10.46
C GLU A 61 2.62 20.99 -10.02
N LEU A 62 2.32 20.00 -10.88
CA LEU A 62 1.40 18.91 -10.53
C LEU A 62 1.95 18.05 -9.39
N HIS A 63 3.23 17.67 -9.43
CA HIS A 63 3.85 16.90 -8.35
C HIS A 63 3.85 17.68 -7.04
N GLN A 64 4.22 18.96 -7.07
CA GLN A 64 4.21 19.82 -5.87
C GLN A 64 2.82 19.95 -5.28
N ASN A 65 1.80 20.18 -6.10
CA ASN A 65 0.41 20.25 -5.63
C ASN A 65 -0.04 18.93 -5.01
N MET A 66 0.34 17.79 -5.60
CA MET A 66 -0.02 16.48 -5.07
C MET A 66 0.70 16.17 -3.75
N GLU A 67 1.96 16.55 -3.62
CA GLU A 67 2.71 16.45 -2.37
C GLU A 67 2.09 17.31 -1.26
N ASP A 68 1.72 18.55 -1.58
CA ASP A 68 1.04 19.46 -0.65
C ASP A 68 -0.31 18.92 -0.17
N GLU A 69 -1.13 18.38 -1.08
CA GLU A 69 -2.42 17.77 -0.73
C GLU A 69 -2.22 16.54 0.15
N LEU A 70 -1.25 15.68 -0.18
CA LEU A 70 -0.92 14.49 0.60
C LEU A 70 -0.49 14.87 2.03
N GLN A 71 0.36 15.89 2.17
CA GLN A 71 0.79 16.39 3.48
C GLN A 71 -0.37 16.96 4.29
N ARG A 72 -1.27 17.72 3.66
CA ARG A 72 -2.47 18.26 4.34
C ARG A 72 -3.39 17.15 4.85
N GLU A 73 -3.67 16.15 4.03
CA GLU A 73 -4.49 15.01 4.44
C GLU A 73 -3.82 14.17 5.53
N HIS A 74 -2.51 13.98 5.45
CA HIS A 74 -1.73 13.29 6.47
C HIS A 74 -1.84 14.00 7.83
N LEU A 75 -1.57 15.31 7.88
CA LEU A 75 -1.68 16.10 9.10
C LEU A 75 -3.11 16.11 9.65
N ALA A 76 -4.12 16.19 8.78
CA ALA A 76 -5.52 16.12 9.20
C ALA A 76 -5.87 14.74 9.79
N ALA A 77 -5.37 13.65 9.20
CA ALA A 77 -5.54 12.29 9.70
C ALA A 77 -4.87 12.10 11.07
N GLU A 78 -3.65 12.59 11.25
CA GLU A 78 -2.94 12.57 12.53
C GLU A 78 -3.72 13.33 13.61
N GLN A 79 -4.21 14.53 13.31
CA GLN A 79 -5.03 15.30 14.24
C GLN A 79 -6.31 14.55 14.63
N ARG A 80 -7.00 13.94 13.66
CA ARG A 80 -8.18 13.10 13.94
C ARG A 80 -7.84 11.92 14.85
N MET A 81 -6.69 11.27 14.63
CA MET A 81 -6.23 10.15 15.44
C MET A 81 -5.86 10.58 16.85
N VAL A 82 -5.13 11.69 17.02
CA VAL A 82 -4.78 12.26 18.32
C VAL A 82 -6.04 12.60 19.12
N HIS A 83 -7.01 13.27 18.50
CA HIS A 83 -8.27 13.59 19.17
C HIS A 83 -9.04 12.34 19.59
N ARG A 84 -9.04 11.30 18.76
CA ARG A 84 -9.68 10.01 19.10
C ARG A 84 -8.98 9.32 20.27
N ILE A 85 -7.65 9.30 20.28
CA ILE A 85 -6.87 8.73 21.40
C ILE A 85 -7.15 9.52 22.69
N GLN A 86 -7.14 10.85 22.63
CA GLN A 86 -7.44 11.69 23.79
C GLN A 86 -8.85 11.42 24.35
N ARG A 87 -9.84 11.26 23.48
CA ARG A 87 -11.20 10.89 23.88
C ARG A 87 -11.22 9.54 24.60
N ILE A 88 -10.62 8.51 24.01
CA ILE A 88 -10.55 7.16 24.60
C ILE A 88 -9.83 7.17 25.94
N MET A 89 -8.72 7.93 26.06
CA MET A 89 -8.01 8.07 27.33
C MET A 89 -8.89 8.70 28.41
N MET A 90 -9.70 9.70 28.06
CA MET A 90 -10.59 10.37 29.00
C MET A 90 -11.74 9.45 29.43
N GLU A 91 -12.34 8.72 28.49
CA GLU A 91 -13.36 7.70 28.76
C GLU A 91 -12.82 6.60 29.68
N CYS A 92 -11.66 6.02 29.35
CA CYS A 92 -10.99 5.01 30.18
C CYS A 92 -10.65 5.54 31.58
N HIS A 93 -10.23 6.81 31.69
CA HIS A 93 -9.98 7.41 33.00
C HIS A 93 -11.26 7.51 33.84
N CYS A 94 -12.37 7.95 33.25
CA CYS A 94 -13.67 8.00 33.91
C CYS A 94 -14.12 6.61 34.36
N GLU A 95 -14.06 5.61 33.47
CA GLU A 95 -14.41 4.22 33.77
C GLU A 95 -13.56 3.66 34.92
N LYS A 96 -12.25 3.91 34.92
CA LYS A 96 -11.34 3.51 35.99
C LYS A 96 -11.74 4.12 37.33
N VAL A 97 -12.07 5.42 37.35
CA VAL A 97 -12.50 6.10 38.59
C VAL A 97 -13.81 5.52 39.09
N GLN A 98 -14.77 5.27 38.19
CA GLN A 98 -16.05 4.67 38.53
C GLN A 98 -15.86 3.25 39.10
N ALA A 99 -15.09 2.38 38.44
CA ALA A 99 -14.81 1.03 38.91
C ALA A 99 -14.13 1.01 40.30
N VAL A 100 -13.20 1.94 40.56
CA VAL A 100 -12.57 2.07 41.88
C VAL A 100 -13.57 2.53 42.94
N GLN A 101 -14.48 3.44 42.60
CA GLN A 101 -15.52 3.90 43.52
C GLN A 101 -16.51 2.77 43.86
N GLU A 102 -16.94 2.01 42.86
CA GLU A 102 -17.83 0.85 43.03
C GLU A 102 -17.16 -0.23 43.90
N ALA A 103 -15.92 -0.61 43.61
CA ALA A 103 -15.16 -1.56 44.42
C ALA A 103 -15.00 -1.11 45.88
N ARG A 104 -14.72 0.18 46.11
CA ARG A 104 -14.65 0.74 47.48
C ARG A 104 -16.01 0.75 48.18
N ALA A 105 -17.10 0.95 47.46
CA ALA A 105 -18.44 0.93 48.02
C ALA A 105 -18.82 -0.50 48.44
N GLU A 106 -18.48 -1.48 47.61
CA GLU A 106 -18.68 -2.91 47.88
C GLU A 106 -17.84 -3.38 49.08
N GLU A 107 -16.56 -3.01 49.13
CA GLU A 107 -15.68 -3.29 50.28
C GLU A 107 -16.26 -2.73 51.60
N ARG A 108 -16.79 -1.50 51.57
CA ARG A 108 -17.43 -0.90 52.75
C ARG A 108 -18.70 -1.63 53.16
N ARG A 109 -19.52 -2.09 52.21
CA ARG A 109 -20.72 -2.88 52.50
C ARG A 109 -20.34 -4.22 53.13
N ALA A 110 -19.40 -4.94 52.52
CA ALA A 110 -18.88 -6.20 53.05
C ALA A 110 -18.31 -6.03 54.46
N ALA A 111 -17.51 -4.97 54.71
CA ALA A 111 -16.98 -4.67 56.03
C ALA A 111 -18.08 -4.35 57.06
N GLN A 112 -19.15 -3.64 56.67
CA GLN A 112 -20.29 -3.38 57.55
C GLN A 112 -21.09 -4.64 57.86
N GLU A 113 -21.31 -5.50 56.86
CA GLU A 113 -21.98 -6.78 57.03
C GLU A 113 -21.20 -7.70 57.97
N GLU A 114 -19.88 -7.78 57.80
CA GLU A 114 -19.00 -8.55 58.69
C GLU A 114 -19.02 -7.99 60.13
N ILE A 115 -18.95 -6.66 60.31
CA ILE A 115 -19.08 -6.05 61.64
C ILE A 115 -20.44 -6.38 62.28
N GLN A 116 -21.53 -6.37 61.50
CA GLN A 116 -22.84 -6.75 62.01
C GLN A 116 -22.91 -8.25 62.35
N ALA A 117 -22.34 -9.12 61.52
CA ALA A 117 -22.26 -10.55 61.77
C ALA A 117 -21.48 -10.84 63.06
N GLN A 118 -20.32 -10.21 63.23
CA GLN A 118 -19.52 -10.29 64.46
C GLN A 118 -20.30 -9.77 65.67
N ARG A 119 -21.03 -8.66 65.55
CA ARG A 119 -21.89 -8.13 66.64
C ARG A 119 -23.00 -9.10 67.02
N ARG A 120 -23.69 -9.71 66.04
CA ARG A 120 -24.74 -10.71 66.28
C ARG A 120 -24.16 -11.94 66.96
N LYS A 121 -23.02 -12.43 66.47
CA LYS A 121 -22.30 -13.57 67.06
C LYS A 121 -21.85 -13.29 68.49
N ALA A 122 -21.28 -12.10 68.77
CA ALA A 122 -20.90 -11.71 70.12
C ALA A 122 -22.12 -11.58 71.05
N LEU A 123 -23.26 -11.08 70.56
CA LEU A 123 -24.50 -11.00 71.33
C LEU A 123 -25.08 -12.40 71.63
N GLU A 124 -25.09 -13.30 70.63
CA GLU A 124 -25.47 -14.70 70.82
C GLU A 124 -24.54 -15.42 71.78
N GLU A 125 -23.22 -15.21 71.68
CA GLU A 125 -22.24 -15.73 72.64
C GLU A 125 -22.53 -15.20 74.05
N LEU A 126 -22.87 -13.92 74.21
CA LEU A 126 -23.18 -13.29 75.50
C LEU A 126 -24.51 -13.78 76.10
N VAL A 127 -25.51 -14.06 75.27
CA VAL A 127 -26.78 -14.68 75.68
C VAL A 127 -26.59 -16.16 76.02
N ASN A 128 -25.81 -16.89 75.24
CA ASN A 128 -25.48 -18.30 75.46
C ASN A 128 -24.55 -18.51 76.67
N THR A 129 -23.74 -17.52 77.03
CA THR A 129 -22.88 -17.52 78.24
C THR A 129 -23.51 -16.80 79.44
N GLY A 130 -24.81 -16.50 79.38
CA GLY A 130 -25.61 -15.94 80.48
C GLY A 130 -25.70 -16.82 81.73
N VAL A 131 -25.09 -18.01 81.76
CA VAL A 131 -24.88 -18.79 82.97
C VAL A 131 -23.43 -19.30 82.99
N THR A 132 -22.64 -18.72 83.90
CA THR A 132 -21.26 -19.10 84.30
C THR A 132 -20.19 -18.87 83.20
N VAL A 133 -19.03 -18.23 83.44
CA VAL A 133 -18.05 -18.47 84.50
C VAL A 133 -17.15 -17.22 84.63
N VAL A 134 -17.00 -16.73 85.85
CA VAL A 134 -15.81 -15.98 86.28
C VAL A 134 -14.74 -17.00 86.67
N LYS A 135 -13.67 -17.06 85.87
CA LYS A 135 -12.30 -17.55 86.13
C LYS A 135 -11.75 -18.35 84.96
N ASP A 136 -11.01 -17.67 84.08
CA ASP A 136 -9.60 -17.97 83.80
C ASP A 136 -9.12 -17.22 82.54
N GLN A 137 -8.72 -15.96 82.76
CA GLN A 137 -8.27 -15.03 81.72
C GLN A 137 -7.02 -15.51 80.94
N LYS A 138 -6.25 -16.45 81.50
CA LYS A 138 -5.12 -17.09 80.81
C LYS A 138 -5.52 -18.26 79.90
N SER A 139 -6.63 -18.94 80.19
CA SER A 139 -7.16 -20.07 79.39
C SER A 139 -7.82 -19.59 78.09
N VAL A 140 -8.69 -18.58 78.19
CA VAL A 140 -9.39 -17.99 77.03
C VAL A 140 -8.42 -17.33 76.06
N SER A 141 -7.40 -16.62 76.56
CA SER A 141 -6.37 -16.00 75.71
C SER A 141 -5.55 -17.03 74.92
N GLN A 142 -5.30 -18.22 75.49
CA GLN A 142 -4.63 -19.31 74.77
C GLN A 142 -5.56 -19.97 73.74
N LEU A 143 -6.85 -20.07 74.04
CA LEU A 143 -7.86 -20.60 73.12
C LEU A 143 -8.04 -19.69 71.89
N ILE A 144 -8.11 -18.37 72.10
CA ILE A 144 -8.18 -17.37 71.02
C ILE A 144 -6.94 -17.47 70.13
N LYS A 145 -5.74 -17.52 70.71
CA LYS A 145 -4.49 -17.69 69.94
C LYS A 145 -4.47 -18.98 69.13
N ARG A 146 -4.99 -20.09 69.65
CA ARG A 146 -5.12 -21.35 68.88
C ARG A 146 -6.11 -21.20 67.73
N LYS A 147 -7.27 -20.58 67.97
CA LYS A 147 -8.29 -20.38 66.94
C LYS A 147 -7.87 -19.39 65.86
N GLU A 148 -7.17 -18.31 66.22
CA GLU A 148 -6.52 -17.40 65.27
C GLU A 148 -5.47 -18.14 64.44
N HIS A 149 -4.63 -18.98 65.08
CA HIS A 149 -3.63 -19.76 64.35
C HIS A 149 -4.28 -20.76 63.39
N GLU A 150 -5.31 -21.48 63.83
CA GLU A 150 -6.08 -22.42 63.01
C GLU A 150 -6.76 -21.71 61.83
N MET A 151 -7.40 -20.56 62.07
CA MET A 151 -8.02 -19.75 61.02
C MET A 151 -6.98 -19.20 60.02
N ASN A 152 -5.82 -18.78 60.51
CA ASN A 152 -4.74 -18.28 59.66
C ASN A 152 -4.11 -19.41 58.81
N VAL A 153 -4.05 -20.65 59.33
CA VAL A 153 -3.64 -21.82 58.55
C VAL A 153 -4.64 -22.10 57.44
N TYR A 154 -5.94 -22.12 57.73
CA TYR A 154 -6.97 -22.32 56.71
C TYR A 154 -6.97 -21.21 55.64
N TYR A 155 -6.79 -19.95 56.05
CA TYR A 155 -6.67 -18.82 55.13
C TYR A 155 -5.44 -18.96 54.22
N CYS A 156 -4.27 -19.28 54.78
CA CYS A 156 -3.05 -19.52 54.01
C CYS A 156 -3.23 -20.69 53.01
N MET A 157 -3.93 -21.76 53.41
CA MET A 157 -4.21 -22.89 52.53
C MET A 157 -5.16 -22.51 51.39
N ALA A 158 -6.25 -21.81 51.68
CA ALA A 158 -7.20 -21.34 50.67
C ALA A 158 -6.54 -20.38 49.67
N GLN A 159 -5.72 -19.43 50.16
CA GLN A 159 -5.00 -18.50 49.31
C GLN A 159 -3.97 -19.19 48.41
N ARG A 160 -3.26 -20.21 48.93
CA ARG A 160 -2.34 -21.02 48.11
C ARG A 160 -3.10 -21.79 47.04
N GLN A 161 -4.23 -22.39 47.38
CA GLN A 161 -5.04 -23.14 46.43
C GLN A 161 -5.59 -22.24 45.32
N GLU A 162 -6.09 -21.04 45.66
CA GLU A 162 -6.53 -20.05 44.67
C GLU A 162 -5.38 -19.66 43.74
N HIS A 163 -4.19 -19.42 44.29
CA HIS A 163 -3.01 -19.10 43.48
C HIS A 163 -2.58 -20.27 42.57
N GLU A 164 -2.61 -21.50 43.07
CA GLU A 164 -2.30 -22.70 42.27
C GLU A 164 -3.31 -22.92 41.14
N GLU A 165 -4.60 -22.72 41.41
CA GLU A 165 -5.67 -22.82 40.40
C GLU A 165 -5.52 -21.74 39.31
N VAL A 166 -5.28 -20.48 39.70
CA VAL A 166 -5.03 -19.39 38.74
C VAL A 166 -3.77 -19.66 37.92
N GLN A 167 -2.70 -20.14 38.54
CA GLN A 167 -1.46 -20.47 37.84
C GLN A 167 -1.64 -21.64 36.86
N ALA A 168 -2.40 -22.67 37.24
CA ALA A 168 -2.72 -23.80 36.36
C ALA A 168 -3.56 -23.35 35.15
N MET A 169 -4.56 -22.49 35.37
CA MET A 169 -5.37 -21.92 34.28
C MET A 169 -4.52 -21.06 33.33
N LEU A 170 -3.61 -20.24 33.86
CA LEU A 170 -2.69 -19.45 33.04
C LEU A 170 -1.77 -20.32 32.19
N GLN A 171 -1.20 -21.39 32.77
CA GLN A 171 -0.35 -22.33 32.03
C GLN A 171 -1.13 -23.07 30.93
N GLU A 172 -2.38 -23.44 31.19
CA GLU A 172 -3.21 -24.08 30.18
C GLU A 172 -3.59 -23.12 29.04
N ALA A 173 -3.95 -21.87 29.39
CA ALA A 173 -4.19 -20.82 28.40
C ALA A 173 -2.93 -20.53 27.55
N GLU A 174 -1.75 -20.50 28.16
CA GLU A 174 -0.48 -20.31 27.47
C GLU A 174 -0.18 -21.47 26.50
N LYS A 175 -0.37 -22.72 26.92
CA LYS A 175 -0.20 -23.90 26.04
C LYS A 175 -1.15 -23.85 24.85
N THR A 176 -2.43 -23.54 25.08
CA THR A 176 -3.42 -23.46 23.99
C THR A 176 -3.08 -22.35 23.00
N HIS A 177 -2.64 -21.19 23.49
CA HIS A 177 -2.16 -20.10 22.64
C HIS A 177 -0.91 -20.50 21.85
N GLN A 178 0.05 -21.17 22.48
CA GLN A 178 1.27 -21.62 21.81
C GLN A 178 0.98 -22.62 20.68
N VAL A 179 0.06 -23.56 20.90
CA VAL A 179 -0.42 -24.49 19.86
C VAL A 179 -1.13 -23.74 18.74
N ALA A 180 -1.99 -22.76 19.06
CA ALA A 180 -2.67 -21.95 18.05
C ALA A 180 -1.67 -21.15 17.19
N LEU A 181 -0.67 -20.54 17.82
CA LEU A 181 0.40 -19.82 17.14
C LEU A 181 1.23 -20.74 16.24
N GLY A 182 1.58 -21.94 16.71
CA GLY A 182 2.26 -22.96 15.90
C GLY A 182 1.46 -23.29 14.63
N ASN A 183 0.18 -23.60 14.79
CA ASN A 183 -0.71 -23.93 13.66
C ASN A 183 -0.83 -22.79 12.63
N VAL A 184 -0.87 -21.53 13.07
CA VAL A 184 -0.90 -20.37 12.18
C VAL A 184 0.44 -20.20 11.46
N THR A 185 1.55 -20.39 12.18
CA THR A 185 2.90 -20.30 11.61
C THR A 185 3.13 -21.38 10.56
N ASP A 186 2.71 -22.62 10.81
CA ASP A 186 2.83 -23.72 9.85
C ASP A 186 2.03 -23.45 8.56
N LYS A 187 0.80 -22.93 8.70
CA LYS A 187 -0.02 -22.52 7.54
C LYS A 187 0.63 -21.38 6.76
N LEU A 188 1.22 -20.41 7.45
CA LEU A 188 1.92 -19.30 6.82
C LEU A 188 3.12 -19.80 6.00
N VAL A 189 3.95 -20.67 6.59
CA VAL A 189 5.11 -21.25 5.90
C VAL A 189 4.67 -22.10 4.71
N SER A 190 3.61 -22.91 4.85
CA SER A 190 3.06 -23.71 3.74
C SER A 190 2.59 -22.83 2.58
N THR A 191 1.78 -21.81 2.86
CA THR A 191 1.26 -20.90 1.82
C THR A 191 2.36 -20.08 1.15
N GLN A 192 3.39 -19.68 1.92
CA GLN A 192 4.56 -19.02 1.35
C GLN A 192 5.34 -19.95 0.41
N GLY A 193 5.49 -21.23 0.76
CA GLY A 193 6.10 -22.24 -0.11
C GLY A 193 5.33 -22.47 -1.41
N GLU A 194 4.00 -22.53 -1.33
CA GLU A 194 3.13 -22.62 -2.50
C GLU A 194 3.24 -21.40 -3.41
N LEU A 195 3.27 -20.19 -2.84
CA LEU A 195 3.46 -18.94 -3.59
C LEU A 195 4.80 -18.92 -4.32
N LEU A 196 5.89 -19.35 -3.67
CA LEU A 196 7.20 -19.46 -4.31
C LEU A 196 7.20 -20.46 -5.47
N SER A 197 6.51 -21.60 -5.31
CA SER A 197 6.35 -22.60 -6.37
C SER A 197 5.60 -22.02 -7.57
N ILE A 198 4.48 -21.32 -7.33
CA ILE A 198 3.69 -20.66 -8.38
C ILE A 198 4.51 -19.57 -9.09
N ALA A 199 5.24 -18.74 -8.33
CA ALA A 199 6.11 -17.71 -8.91
C ALA A 199 7.18 -18.31 -9.83
N LYS A 200 7.79 -19.44 -9.41
CA LYS A 200 8.76 -20.17 -10.24
C LYS A 200 8.12 -20.74 -11.51
N GLN A 201 6.93 -21.34 -11.40
CA GLN A 201 6.20 -21.84 -12.57
C GLN A 201 5.83 -20.71 -13.54
N LEU A 202 5.39 -19.56 -13.02
CA LEU A 202 5.06 -18.39 -13.83
C LEU A 202 6.29 -17.85 -14.56
N GLY A 203 7.46 -17.81 -13.90
CA GLY A 203 8.72 -17.44 -14.53
C GLY A 203 9.08 -18.38 -15.70
N ILE A 204 8.96 -19.69 -15.49
CA ILE A 204 9.19 -20.68 -16.55
C ILE A 204 8.20 -20.46 -17.72
N MET A 205 6.90 -20.31 -17.44
CA MET A 205 5.88 -20.06 -18.47
C MET A 205 6.11 -18.75 -19.23
N THR A 206 6.60 -17.71 -18.55
CA THR A 206 6.92 -16.42 -19.17
C THR A 206 8.09 -16.58 -20.14
N ASN A 207 9.15 -17.28 -19.74
CA ASN A 207 10.28 -17.56 -20.63
C ASN A 207 9.85 -18.38 -21.87
N TRP A 208 9.00 -19.40 -21.68
CA TRP A 208 8.45 -20.17 -22.80
C TRP A 208 7.60 -19.30 -23.73
N LYS A 209 6.79 -18.40 -23.18
CA LYS A 209 5.99 -17.47 -23.97
C LYS A 209 6.88 -16.56 -24.80
N ASP A 210 7.92 -15.97 -24.20
CA ASP A 210 8.82 -15.05 -24.89
C ASP A 210 9.60 -15.76 -26.00
N PHE A 211 10.09 -16.98 -25.74
CA PHE A 211 10.73 -17.82 -26.76
C PHE A 211 9.80 -18.10 -27.95
N LEU A 212 8.56 -18.53 -27.69
CA LEU A 212 7.59 -18.80 -28.74
C LEU A 212 7.19 -17.53 -29.51
N GLU A 213 7.16 -16.39 -28.84
CA GLU A 213 6.86 -15.10 -29.47
C GLU A 213 8.02 -14.63 -30.37
N GLU A 214 9.26 -14.93 -30.00
CA GLU A 214 10.45 -14.72 -30.84
C GLU A 214 10.42 -15.61 -32.10
N GLU A 215 10.24 -16.93 -31.95
CA GLU A 215 10.11 -17.85 -33.10
C GLU A 215 8.96 -17.45 -34.04
N LEU A 216 7.85 -16.98 -33.49
CA LEU A 216 6.72 -16.50 -34.29
C LEU A 216 7.07 -15.22 -35.08
N GLN A 217 7.90 -14.33 -34.51
CA GLN A 217 8.36 -13.15 -35.24
C GLN A 217 9.37 -13.50 -36.33
N GLU A 218 10.27 -14.44 -36.08
CA GLU A 218 11.21 -14.94 -37.09
C GLU A 218 10.47 -15.56 -38.28
N THR A 219 9.49 -16.42 -38.01
CA THR A 219 8.65 -17.03 -39.05
C THR A 219 7.84 -15.98 -39.80
N ARG A 220 7.26 -14.98 -39.11
CA ARG A 220 6.59 -13.84 -39.76
C ARG A 220 7.55 -13.10 -40.71
N ALA A 221 8.76 -12.79 -40.26
CA ALA A 221 9.75 -12.11 -41.09
C ALA A 221 10.12 -12.92 -42.33
N ALA A 222 10.27 -14.24 -42.19
CA ALA A 222 10.52 -15.15 -43.31
C ALA A 222 9.36 -15.17 -44.32
N PHE A 223 8.11 -15.26 -43.84
CA PHE A 223 6.92 -15.19 -44.70
C PHE A 223 6.81 -13.85 -45.43
N GLN A 224 7.03 -12.73 -44.72
CA GLN A 224 7.00 -11.41 -45.35
C GLN A 224 8.07 -11.29 -46.43
N LYS A 225 9.27 -11.83 -46.21
CA LYS A 225 10.34 -11.88 -47.21
C LYS A 225 9.93 -12.71 -48.43
N TYR A 226 9.27 -13.85 -48.24
CA TYR A 226 8.75 -14.69 -49.32
C TYR A 226 7.66 -13.97 -50.14
N ILE A 227 6.72 -13.29 -49.48
CA ILE A 227 5.66 -12.51 -50.12
C ILE A 227 6.25 -11.38 -50.95
N ASN A 228 7.18 -10.60 -50.37
CA ASN A 228 7.85 -9.50 -51.06
C ASN A 228 8.61 -9.98 -52.30
N TYR A 229 9.24 -11.17 -52.23
CA TYR A 229 9.93 -11.78 -53.37
C TYR A 229 8.97 -12.28 -54.46
N THR A 230 7.91 -12.98 -54.07
CA THR A 230 6.97 -13.63 -55.01
C THR A 230 6.01 -12.64 -55.65
N PHE A 231 5.63 -11.58 -54.91
CA PHE A 231 4.64 -10.59 -55.32
C PHE A 231 5.17 -9.15 -55.16
N PRO A 232 6.15 -8.71 -55.98
CA PRO A 232 6.77 -7.39 -55.84
C PRO A 232 5.82 -6.21 -56.14
N LYS A 233 4.65 -6.47 -56.72
CA LYS A 233 3.61 -5.45 -57.00
C LYS A 233 2.66 -5.22 -55.83
N LEU A 234 2.69 -6.07 -54.81
CA LEU A 234 1.91 -5.89 -53.58
C LEU A 234 2.54 -4.75 -52.77
N SER A 235 1.74 -3.71 -52.47
CA SER A 235 2.18 -2.62 -51.61
C SER A 235 2.52 -3.14 -50.20
N PRO A 236 3.53 -2.57 -49.51
CA PRO A 236 3.82 -2.89 -48.12
C PRO A 236 2.55 -2.76 -47.27
N GLY A 237 2.30 -3.73 -46.39
CA GLY A 237 1.12 -3.73 -45.52
C GLY A 237 -0.11 -4.46 -46.06
N HIS A 238 -0.21 -4.71 -47.37
CA HIS A 238 -1.39 -5.39 -47.95
C HIS A 238 -1.53 -6.85 -47.54
N ALA A 239 -0.46 -7.49 -47.07
CA ALA A 239 -0.47 -8.89 -46.65
C ALA A 239 -0.50 -9.07 -45.12
N ASP A 240 -0.54 -7.97 -44.36
CA ASP A 240 -0.43 -8.00 -42.89
C ASP A 240 -1.62 -8.73 -42.22
N PHE A 241 -2.74 -8.86 -42.92
CA PHE A 241 -3.90 -9.63 -42.46
C PHE A 241 -3.62 -11.14 -42.38
N LEU A 242 -2.64 -11.66 -43.12
CA LEU A 242 -2.30 -13.09 -43.11
C LEU A 242 -1.62 -13.49 -41.79
N LEU A 243 -0.90 -12.56 -41.16
CA LEU A 243 -0.21 -12.77 -39.89
C LEU A 243 -0.27 -11.49 -39.03
N PRO A 244 -1.45 -11.11 -38.49
CA PRO A 244 -1.64 -9.87 -37.75
C PRO A 244 -0.72 -9.75 -36.54
N GLU A 245 -0.16 -8.58 -36.30
CA GLU A 245 0.66 -8.34 -35.10
C GLU A 245 -0.15 -8.51 -33.82
N ARG A 246 0.41 -9.25 -32.86
CA ARG A 246 -0.16 -9.33 -31.51
C ARG A 246 0.27 -8.10 -30.72
N LYS A 247 -0.66 -7.55 -29.93
CA LYS A 247 -0.36 -6.46 -29.00
C LYS A 247 0.63 -6.99 -27.95
N LYS A 248 1.86 -6.48 -27.97
CA LYS A 248 2.83 -6.77 -26.90
C LYS A 248 2.25 -6.36 -25.55
N THR A 249 2.61 -7.10 -24.51
CA THR A 249 2.28 -6.71 -23.14
C THR A 249 2.81 -5.30 -22.90
N PRO A 250 1.97 -4.32 -22.49
CA PRO A 250 2.41 -2.96 -22.23
C PRO A 250 3.59 -2.94 -21.25
N SER A 251 4.63 -2.15 -21.54
CA SER A 251 5.81 -2.02 -20.67
C SER A 251 5.47 -1.54 -19.26
N SER A 252 4.28 -0.95 -19.05
CA SER A 252 3.74 -0.57 -17.75
C SER A 252 3.37 -1.75 -16.85
N LEU A 253 3.30 -2.97 -17.38
CA LEU A 253 2.96 -4.20 -16.67
C LEU A 253 4.16 -5.14 -16.49
N ILE A 254 5.32 -4.79 -17.02
CA ILE A 254 6.57 -5.54 -16.81
C ILE A 254 7.16 -5.05 -15.49
N PRO A 255 7.24 -5.89 -14.45
CA PRO A 255 7.96 -5.53 -13.23
C PRO A 255 9.42 -5.21 -13.60
N GLN A 256 9.92 -4.03 -13.24
CA GLN A 256 11.35 -3.76 -13.34
C GLN A 256 12.07 -4.73 -12.38
N GLU A 257 12.84 -5.65 -12.94
CA GLU A 257 13.84 -6.43 -12.20
C GLU A 257 14.97 -5.48 -11.76
N ASN A 258 14.71 -4.65 -10.75
CA ASN A 258 15.76 -3.94 -10.03
C ASN A 258 15.90 -4.60 -8.66
N GLU A 259 16.96 -5.39 -8.55
CA GLU A 259 17.75 -5.69 -7.34
C GLU A 259 16.99 -5.63 -6.00
N THR A 260 16.36 -6.74 -5.61
CA THR A 260 16.28 -7.12 -4.20
C THR A 260 17.20 -8.32 -3.96
N THR A 261 18.51 -8.08 -4.05
CA THR A 261 19.47 -8.74 -3.16
C THR A 261 19.38 -8.02 -1.82
N LEU A 262 18.61 -8.58 -0.89
CA LEU A 262 18.70 -8.26 0.52
C LEU A 262 19.75 -9.20 1.12
N ASP A 263 20.90 -8.64 1.48
CA ASP A 263 21.79 -9.19 2.52
C ASP A 263 21.13 -9.03 3.90
#